data_AF-A0AA35PFN7-F1
#
_entry.id   AF-A0AA35PFN7-F1
#
_cell.length_a   1.000
_cell.length_b   1.000
_cell.length_c   1.000
_cell.angle_alpha   90.00
_cell.angle_beta   90.00
_cell.angle_gamma   90.00
#
_symmetry.space_group_name_H-M   'P 1'
#
loop_
_entity.id
_entity.type
_entity.pdbx_description
1 polymer ?
#
loop_
_entity_poly.entity_id
_entity_poly.type
_entity_poly.pdbx_seq_one_letter_code
_entity_poly.pdbx_strand_id
1 'polypeptide(L)'
;MTNLDSILKSRDITLPTKVRIVKAMVFPVVMYGSESWTIKKADRRRIDAFELWCWRRLLRVPWTARRSNRSILKDISPECSVEGQILKLRLQYFGYLMRREDSLEKNLK
;
A
#
# COMPACT_ATOMS: atom_id res chain seq x y z
N MET A 1 19.84 5.12 -8.94
CA MET A 1 18.71 4.42 -8.28
C MET A 1 18.83 2.93 -8.58
N THR A 2 19.79 2.27 -7.93
CA THR A 2 20.26 0.91 -8.27
C THR A 2 19.58 -0.17 -7.42
N ASN A 3 19.00 -1.17 -8.10
CA ASN A 3 18.88 -2.59 -7.69
C ASN A 3 17.86 -3.04 -6.62
N LEU A 4 16.70 -2.38 -6.45
CA LEU A 4 15.56 -3.03 -5.76
C LEU A 4 15.12 -4.33 -6.45
N ASP A 5 15.23 -4.38 -7.79
CA ASP A 5 14.81 -5.54 -8.57
C ASP A 5 15.68 -6.77 -8.27
N SER A 6 16.99 -6.62 -8.05
CA SER A 6 17.86 -7.74 -7.67
C SER A 6 17.57 -8.24 -6.26
N ILE A 7 17.28 -7.34 -5.30
CA ILE A 7 16.91 -7.70 -3.92
C ILE A 7 15.57 -8.44 -3.89
N LEU A 8 14.55 -7.94 -4.60
CA LEU A 8 13.24 -8.59 -4.66
C LEU A 8 13.32 -9.95 -5.38
N LYS A 9 14.22 -10.08 -6.37
CA LYS A 9 14.50 -11.32 -7.12
C LYS A 9 15.57 -12.23 -6.50
N SER A 10 16.20 -11.91 -5.38
CA SER A 10 17.15 -12.83 -4.74
C SER A 10 16.42 -14.05 -4.16
N ARG A 11 17.06 -15.21 -4.04
CA ARG A 11 16.45 -16.36 -3.32
C ARG A 11 16.84 -16.39 -1.85
N ASP A 12 17.93 -15.70 -1.51
CA ASP A 12 18.56 -15.74 -0.18
C ASP A 12 17.79 -14.91 0.86
N ILE A 13 16.92 -13.99 0.41
CA ILE A 13 16.12 -13.15 1.29
C ILE A 13 14.73 -13.77 1.49
N THR A 14 14.32 -13.88 2.76
CA THR A 14 13.03 -14.41 3.16
C THR A 14 11.86 -13.55 2.67
N LEU A 15 10.73 -14.19 2.36
CA LEU A 15 9.53 -13.53 1.87
C LEU A 15 9.01 -12.42 2.81
N PRO A 16 8.93 -12.61 4.14
CA PRO A 16 8.46 -11.56 5.06
C PRO A 16 9.33 -10.30 5.02
N THR A 17 10.64 -10.46 4.90
CA THR A 17 11.59 -9.34 4.78
C THR A 17 11.33 -8.54 3.52
N LYS A 18 11.10 -9.21 2.38
CA LYS A 18 10.77 -8.52 1.13
C LYS A 18 9.42 -7.82 1.17
N VAL A 19 8.42 -8.43 1.80
CA VAL A 19 7.11 -7.78 2.03
C VAL A 19 7.32 -6.49 2.83
N ARG A 20 8.15 -6.52 3.88
CA ARG A 20 8.47 -5.32 4.67
C ARG A 20 9.18 -4.25 3.83
N ILE A 21 10.11 -4.63 2.96
CA ILE A 21 10.79 -3.69 2.04
C ILE A 21 9.79 -3.02 1.09
N VAL A 22 8.91 -3.80 0.44
CA VAL A 22 7.88 -3.26 -0.46
C VAL A 22 6.97 -2.29 0.29
N LYS A 23 6.50 -2.67 1.49
CA LYS A 23 5.67 -1.80 2.33
C LYS A 23 6.38 -0.52 2.76
N ALA A 24 7.69 -0.55 3.00
CA ALA A 24 8.44 0.61 3.48
C ALA A 24 8.91 1.54 2.35
N MET A 25 9.21 1.02 1.17
CA MET A 25 9.83 1.80 0.08
C MET A 25 8.91 2.04 -1.11
N VAL A 26 8.01 1.11 -1.43
CA VAL A 26 7.17 1.19 -2.63
C VAL A 26 5.81 1.78 -2.31
N PHE A 27 5.17 1.33 -1.22
CA PHE A 27 3.82 1.77 -0.87
C PHE A 27 3.73 3.26 -0.51
N PRO A 28 4.67 3.88 0.21
CA PRO A 28 4.60 5.32 0.51
C PRO A 28 4.62 6.18 -0.76
N VAL A 29 5.33 5.74 -1.80
CA VAL A 29 5.40 6.46 -3.09
C VAL A 29 4.03 6.47 -3.77
N VAL A 30 3.32 5.33 -3.76
CA VAL A 30 1.98 5.22 -4.37
C VAL A 30 0.91 5.93 -3.53
N MET A 31 1.06 5.93 -2.21
CA MET A 31 0.13 6.59 -1.29
C MET A 31 0.40 8.08 -1.13
N TYR A 32 1.45 8.62 -1.75
CA TYR A 32 1.80 10.03 -1.63
C TYR A 32 0.63 10.93 -2.08
N GLY A 33 0.25 11.89 -1.25
CA GLY A 33 -0.86 12.81 -1.52
C GLY A 33 -2.26 12.19 -1.39
N SER A 34 -2.39 10.88 -1.15
CA SER A 34 -3.68 10.18 -1.04
C SER A 34 -4.55 10.63 0.14
N GLU A 35 -3.95 11.32 1.12
CA GLU A 35 -4.63 11.97 2.23
C GLU A 35 -5.52 13.14 1.78
N SER A 36 -5.07 13.86 0.74
CA SER A 36 -5.68 15.12 0.30
C SER A 36 -6.69 14.99 -0.84
N TRP A 37 -6.65 13.88 -1.60
CA TRP A 37 -7.48 13.71 -2.80
C TRP A 37 -8.63 12.74 -2.58
N THR A 38 -9.77 12.97 -3.24
CA THR A 38 -10.89 12.03 -3.20
C THR A 38 -10.58 10.78 -4.02
N ILE A 39 -10.46 9.61 -3.37
CA ILE A 39 -10.30 8.32 -4.05
C ILE A 39 -11.63 7.89 -4.64
N LYS A 40 -11.72 7.84 -5.97
CA LYS A 40 -12.90 7.34 -6.69
C LYS A 40 -12.85 5.81 -6.78
N LYS A 41 -13.99 5.20 -7.13
CA LYS A 41 -14.09 3.74 -7.34
C LYS A 41 -13.09 3.23 -8.40
N ALA A 42 -12.75 4.04 -9.39
CA ALA A 42 -11.73 3.69 -10.39
C ALA A 42 -10.32 3.64 -9.80
N ASP A 43 -10.00 4.55 -8.89
CA ASP A 43 -8.68 4.63 -8.27
C ASP A 43 -8.47 3.48 -7.28
N ARG A 44 -9.52 3.09 -6.53
CA ARG A 44 -9.48 1.87 -5.70
C ARG A 44 -9.12 0.63 -6.52
N ARG A 45 -9.79 0.44 -7.66
CA ARG A 45 -9.47 -0.69 -8.56
C ARG A 45 -8.03 -0.67 -9.07
N ARG A 46 -7.48 0.52 -9.33
CA ARG A 46 -6.08 0.68 -9.75
C ARG A 46 -5.12 0.35 -8.60
N ILE A 47 -5.43 0.78 -7.38
CA ILE A 47 -4.65 0.47 -6.17
C ILE A 47 -4.67 -1.04 -5.89
N ASP A 48 -5.83 -1.68 -5.97
CA ASP A 48 -5.96 -3.14 -5.78
C ASP A 48 -5.17 -3.91 -6.83
N ALA A 49 -5.27 -3.49 -8.10
CA ALA A 49 -4.51 -4.09 -9.19
C ALA A 49 -3.00 -3.89 -9.01
N PHE A 50 -2.59 -2.72 -8.53
CA PHE A 50 -1.19 -2.41 -8.20
C PHE A 50 -0.67 -3.30 -7.06
N GLU A 51 -1.42 -3.40 -5.96
CA GLU A 51 -1.05 -4.25 -4.82
C GLU A 51 -0.87 -5.72 -5.26
N LEU A 52 -1.82 -6.23 -6.03
CA LEU A 52 -1.75 -7.58 -6.58
C LEU A 52 -0.60 -7.78 -7.58
N TRP A 53 -0.26 -6.76 -8.36
CA TRP A 53 0.89 -6.79 -9.24
C TRP A 53 2.21 -6.87 -8.46
N CYS A 54 2.35 -6.09 -7.38
CA CYS A 54 3.50 -6.18 -6.47
C CYS A 54 3.66 -7.58 -5.88
N TRP A 55 2.58 -8.17 -5.38
CA TRP A 55 2.60 -9.52 -4.79
C TRP A 55 2.92 -10.61 -5.81
N ARG A 56 2.35 -10.54 -7.02
CA ARG A 56 2.69 -11.46 -8.11
C ARG A 56 4.15 -11.38 -8.50
N ARG A 57 4.71 -10.18 -8.59
CA ARG A 57 6.13 -9.97 -8.92
C ARG A 57 7.03 -10.54 -7.81
N LEU A 58 6.64 -10.35 -6.55
CA LEU A 58 7.37 -10.85 -5.39
C LEU A 58 7.37 -12.38 -5.32
N LEU A 59 6.23 -13.02 -5.59
CA LEU A 59 6.06 -14.47 -5.67
C LEU A 59 6.56 -15.08 -6.98
N ARG A 60 6.98 -14.25 -7.95
CA ARG A 60 7.41 -14.65 -9.30
C ARG A 60 6.38 -15.51 -10.04
N VAL A 61 5.11 -15.21 -9.84
CA VAL A 61 4.02 -15.93 -10.50
C VAL A 61 4.00 -15.49 -11.98
N PRO A 62 4.23 -16.40 -12.95
CA PRO A 62 4.12 -16.04 -14.34
C PRO A 62 2.66 -15.78 -14.70
N TRP A 63 2.42 -14.90 -15.68
CA TRP A 63 1.07 -14.56 -16.11
C TRP A 63 0.28 -15.77 -16.63
N THR A 64 0.97 -16.80 -17.13
CA THR A 64 0.40 -18.06 -17.63
C THR A 64 -0.15 -18.97 -16.53
N ALA A 65 0.27 -18.81 -15.27
CA ALA A 65 -0.09 -19.70 -14.18
C ALA A 65 -1.59 -19.64 -13.79
N ARG A 66 -2.36 -18.68 -14.33
CA ARG A 66 -3.81 -18.48 -14.06
C ARG A 66 -4.17 -18.55 -12.56
N ARG A 67 -3.26 -18.12 -11.69
CA ARG A 67 -3.43 -18.11 -10.22
C ARG A 67 -4.49 -17.08 -9.81
N SER A 68 -5.41 -17.49 -8.94
CA SER A 68 -6.45 -16.62 -8.41
C SER A 68 -5.87 -15.55 -7.46
N ASN A 69 -6.47 -14.35 -7.47
CA ASN A 69 -6.07 -13.26 -6.56
C ASN A 69 -6.13 -13.70 -5.08
N ARG A 70 -7.17 -14.47 -4.72
CA ARG A 70 -7.36 -14.98 -3.36
C ARG A 70 -6.21 -15.88 -2.90
N SER A 71 -5.68 -16.74 -3.79
CA SER A 71 -4.54 -17.59 -3.45
C SER A 71 -3.28 -16.77 -3.17
N ILE A 72 -3.00 -15.76 -4.00
CA ILE A 72 -1.85 -14.87 -3.84
C ILE A 72 -1.91 -14.10 -2.51
N LEU A 73 -3.09 -13.58 -2.17
CA LEU A 73 -3.28 -12.86 -0.90
C LEU A 73 -3.15 -13.80 0.32
N LYS A 74 -3.57 -15.06 0.20
CA LYS A 74 -3.38 -16.06 1.26
C LYS A 74 -1.90 -16.38 1.49
N ASP A 75 -1.12 -16.47 0.41
CA ASP A 75 0.31 -16.79 0.49
C ASP A 75 1.14 -15.65 1.11
N ILE A 76 0.80 -14.39 0.84
CA ILE A 76 1.47 -13.21 1.43
C ILE A 76 0.95 -12.88 2.83
N SER A 77 -0.36 -13.07 3.06
CA SER A 77 -1.08 -12.70 4.29
C SER A 77 -0.70 -11.29 4.81
N PRO A 78 -0.92 -10.22 4.02
CA PRO A 78 -0.55 -8.89 4.47
C PRO A 78 -1.44 -8.42 5.63
N GLU A 79 -0.82 -7.88 6.69
CA GLU A 79 -1.55 -7.33 7.85
C GLU A 79 -2.61 -6.26 7.49
N CYS A 80 -2.36 -5.48 6.45
CA CYS A 80 -3.27 -4.44 5.92
C CYS A 80 -3.05 -4.28 4.42
N SER A 81 -4.14 -4.08 3.67
CA SER A 81 -4.10 -3.70 2.25
C SER A 81 -3.56 -2.28 2.06
N VAL A 82 -3.23 -1.91 0.82
CA VAL A 82 -2.83 -0.52 0.49
C VAL A 82 -3.99 0.45 0.73
N GLU A 83 -5.21 0.07 0.36
CA GLU A 83 -6.41 0.86 0.66
C GLU A 83 -6.59 1.08 2.16
N GLY A 84 -6.41 0.04 2.97
CA GLY A 84 -6.48 0.14 4.43
C GLY A 84 -5.41 1.08 5.01
N GLN A 85 -4.21 1.07 4.46
CA GLN A 85 -3.15 2.01 4.85
C GLN A 85 -3.51 3.46 4.49
N ILE A 86 -4.07 3.71 3.31
CA ILE A 86 -4.54 5.04 2.91
C ILE A 86 -5.65 5.52 3.84
N LEU A 87 -6.61 4.65 4.18
CA LEU A 87 -7.67 4.99 5.12
C LEU A 87 -7.10 5.37 6.49
N LYS A 88 -6.11 4.61 6.99
CA LYS A 88 -5.43 4.90 8.24
C LYS A 88 -4.75 6.28 8.21
N LEU A 89 -4.02 6.60 7.13
CA LEU A 89 -3.38 7.91 6.96
C LEU A 89 -4.39 9.06 6.97
N ARG A 90 -5.52 8.90 6.28
CA ARG A 90 -6.61 9.91 6.29
C ARG A 90 -7.19 10.14 7.68
N LEU A 91 -7.43 9.06 8.44
CA LEU A 91 -7.95 9.16 9.80
C LEU A 91 -6.94 9.82 10.74
N GLN A 92 -5.64 9.53 10.56
CA GLN A 92 -4.57 10.19 11.31
C GLN A 92 -4.50 11.68 11.00
N TYR A 93 -4.57 12.05 9.72
CA TYR A 93 -4.60 13.45 9.28
C TYR A 93 -5.84 14.19 9.80
N PHE A 94 -7.01 13.57 9.72
CA PHE A 94 -8.24 14.11 10.30
C PHE A 94 -8.10 14.33 11.82
N GLY A 95 -7.57 13.34 12.54
CA GLY A 95 -7.32 13.47 13.98
C GLY A 95 -6.32 14.57 14.32
N TYR A 96 -5.31 14.81 13.47
CA TYR A 96 -4.40 15.94 13.60
C TYR A 96 -5.13 17.29 13.45
N LEU A 97 -5.99 17.42 12.44
CA LEU A 97 -6.78 18.64 12.22
C LEU A 97 -7.70 18.96 13.42
N MET A 98 -8.39 17.95 13.97
CA MET A 98 -9.28 18.14 15.13
C MET A 98 -8.54 18.57 16.40
N ARG A 99 -7.29 18.11 16.57
CA ARG A 99 -6.46 18.49 17.73
C ARG A 99 -5.88 19.89 17.62
N ARG A 100 -5.73 20.44 16.40
CA ARG A 100 -5.19 21.78 16.18
C ARG A 100 -6.03 22.84 16.91
N GLU A 101 -5.37 23.71 17.67
CA GLU A 101 -6.01 24.75 18.49
C GLU A 101 -6.60 25.86 17.61
N ASP A 102 -5.88 26.28 16.57
CA ASP A 102 -6.32 27.29 15.59
C ASP A 102 -7.32 26.77 14.53
N SER A 103 -8.02 25.66 14.80
CA SER A 103 -8.98 25.13 13.83
C SER A 103 -10.19 26.05 13.71
N LEU A 104 -10.70 26.24 12.48
CA LEU A 104 -11.87 27.10 12.21
C LEU A 104 -13.08 26.73 13.09
N GLU A 105 -13.26 25.44 13.38
CA GLU A 105 -14.33 24.93 14.26
C GLU A 105 -14.20 25.41 15.71
N LYS A 106 -12.97 25.61 16.21
CA LYS A 106 -12.71 26.11 17.56
C LYS A 106 -12.80 27.63 17.66
N ASN A 107 -12.49 28.33 16.57
CA ASN A 107 -12.58 29.79 16.46
C ASN A 107 -14.01 30.30 16.18
N LEU A 108 -14.97 29.40 15.92
CA LEU A 108 -16.40 29.71 15.70
C LEU A 108 -17.23 29.68 17.00
N LYS A 109 -16.59 29.53 18.17
CA LYS A 109 -17.19 29.70 19.50
C LYS A 109 -16.82 31.05 20.08
#